data_AF-A0A0H1R6R3-F1
#
_entry.id   AF-A0A0H1R6R3-F1
#
_cell.length_a   1.000
_cell.length_b   1.000
_cell.length_c   1.000
_cell.angle_alpha   90.00
_cell.angle_beta   90.00
_cell.angle_gamma   90.00
#
_symmetry.space_group_name_H-M   'P 1'
#
loop_
_entity.id
_entity.type
_entity.pdbx_description
1 polymer ?
#
loop_
_entity_poly.entity_id
_entity_poly.type
_entity_poly.pdbx_seq_one_letter_code
_entity_poly.pdbx_strand_id
1 'polypeptide(L)'
;MQYERSKFRLTGVSGLICHNGRLANPLDPIAKEMKRVSGKRAKTDADFEELARLEFLGGLYLDNGERVIPGEVIEAALVEAAKKMRKGQQAKAGIISSGNFPIEYEGPRTANELWADERFRLVAGLKVQRNKVMRTRPIFRAWASEISVGFMPGQLNRSEVEEMVRTAGTVVGIGDWRPKFGRFMAQAV
;
A
#
# COMPACT_ATOMS: atom_id res chain seq x y z
N MET A 1 -20.22 -0.50 22.81
CA MET A 1 -19.81 0.78 22.19
C MET A 1 -19.98 0.64 20.69
N GLN A 2 -20.69 1.55 20.06
CA GLN A 2 -20.94 1.50 18.62
C GLN A 2 -19.89 2.36 17.90
N TYR A 3 -19.22 1.79 16.90
CA TYR A 3 -18.37 2.56 16.00
C TYR A 3 -19.25 3.37 15.07
N GLU A 4 -18.91 4.64 14.86
CA GLU A 4 -19.43 5.41 13.75
C GLU A 4 -18.56 5.18 12.51
N ARG A 5 -19.14 5.36 11.32
CA ARG A 5 -18.43 5.17 10.04
C ARG A 5 -18.58 6.39 9.17
N SER A 6 -17.47 6.77 8.53
CA SER A 6 -17.42 7.79 7.49
C SER A 6 -16.76 7.19 6.24
N LYS A 7 -17.31 7.51 5.08
CA LYS A 7 -16.77 7.12 3.79
C LYS A 7 -16.01 8.28 3.15
N PHE A 8 -14.98 7.93 2.39
CA PHE A 8 -14.15 8.90 1.71
C PHE A 8 -13.77 8.41 0.32
N ARG A 9 -13.87 9.32 -0.65
CA ARG A 9 -13.25 9.17 -1.96
C ARG A 9 -11.81 9.67 -1.88
N LEU A 10 -10.86 8.78 -2.19
CA LEU A 10 -9.45 9.11 -2.35
C LEU A 10 -9.11 9.21 -3.83
N THR A 11 -8.47 10.31 -4.23
CA THR A 11 -7.95 10.50 -5.59
C THR A 11 -6.45 10.74 -5.52
N GLY A 12 -5.66 9.85 -6.14
CA GLY A 12 -4.20 9.90 -6.11
C GLY A 12 -3.63 11.17 -6.73
N VAL A 13 -2.75 11.86 -5.98
CA VAL A 13 -1.95 13.00 -6.46
C VAL A 13 -0.56 12.53 -6.93
N SER A 14 -0.10 11.41 -6.38
CA SER A 14 1.14 10.73 -6.76
C SER A 14 0.85 9.24 -6.91
N GLY A 15 1.72 8.52 -7.64
CA GLY A 15 1.55 7.08 -7.80
C GLY A 15 1.51 6.32 -6.47
N LEU A 16 0.69 5.28 -6.38
CA LEU A 16 0.62 4.37 -5.25
C LEU A 16 1.58 3.21 -5.46
N ILE A 17 2.60 3.10 -4.62
CA ILE A 17 3.50 1.94 -4.62
C ILE A 17 2.95 0.91 -3.63
N CYS A 18 2.73 -0.31 -4.11
CA CYS A 18 2.34 -1.42 -3.26
C CYS A 18 3.57 -2.14 -2.70
N HIS A 19 3.50 -2.48 -1.42
CA HIS A 19 4.51 -3.31 -0.76
C HIS A 19 3.82 -4.18 0.28
N ASN A 20 3.42 -5.36 -0.14
CA ASN A 20 2.81 -6.37 0.73
C ASN A 20 3.88 -7.09 1.57
N GLY A 21 3.65 -7.12 2.89
CA GLY A 21 4.54 -7.77 3.85
C GLY A 21 4.62 -9.29 3.74
N ARG A 22 3.78 -9.93 2.90
CA ARG A 22 3.74 -11.39 2.72
C ARG A 22 5.10 -12.04 2.44
N LEU A 23 6.00 -11.32 1.75
CA LEU A 23 7.34 -11.82 1.42
C LEU A 23 8.26 -11.96 2.64
N ALA A 24 7.90 -11.39 3.79
CA ALA A 24 8.58 -11.65 5.06
C ALA A 24 8.23 -13.02 5.66
N ASN A 25 7.10 -13.63 5.25
CA ASN A 25 6.72 -14.96 5.71
C ASN A 25 7.50 -16.03 4.93
N PRO A 26 8.42 -16.79 5.57
CA PRO A 26 9.20 -17.82 4.89
C PRO A 26 8.35 -18.99 4.36
N LEU A 27 7.11 -19.12 4.82
CA LEU A 27 6.17 -20.15 4.36
C LEU A 27 5.36 -19.73 3.13
N ASP A 28 5.37 -18.45 2.77
CA ASP A 28 4.65 -17.93 1.60
C ASP A 28 5.19 -18.58 0.30
N PRO A 29 4.31 -19.03 -0.62
CA PRO A 29 4.75 -19.66 -1.86
C PRO A 29 5.68 -18.80 -2.71
N ILE A 30 5.43 -17.50 -2.82
CA ILE A 30 6.27 -16.57 -3.58
C ILE A 30 7.62 -16.41 -2.86
N ALA A 31 7.64 -16.30 -1.54
CA ALA A 31 8.88 -16.20 -0.77
C ALA A 31 9.77 -17.44 -0.93
N LYS A 32 9.18 -18.65 -0.91
CA LYS A 32 9.89 -19.91 -1.18
C LYS A 32 10.51 -19.92 -2.57
N GLU A 33 9.74 -19.50 -3.56
CA GLU A 33 10.17 -19.48 -4.95
C GLU A 33 11.28 -18.44 -5.18
N MET A 34 11.15 -17.25 -4.60
CA MET A 34 12.21 -16.24 -4.60
C MET A 34 13.49 -16.78 -3.94
N LYS A 35 13.40 -17.52 -2.84
CA LYS A 35 14.56 -18.14 -2.19
C LYS A 35 15.22 -19.18 -3.10
N ARG A 36 14.44 -19.97 -3.83
CA ARG A 36 14.94 -20.98 -4.79
C ARG A 36 15.74 -20.31 -5.91
N VAL A 37 15.21 -19.26 -6.51
CA VAL A 37 15.89 -18.54 -7.60
C VAL A 37 17.10 -17.74 -7.08
N SER A 38 16.94 -17.03 -5.96
CA SER A 38 18.03 -16.24 -5.37
C SER A 38 19.19 -17.09 -4.81
N GLY A 39 18.94 -18.37 -4.47
CA GLY A 39 19.96 -19.31 -4.00
C GLY A 39 20.90 -19.86 -5.08
N LYS A 40 20.62 -19.62 -6.37
CA LYS A 40 21.51 -20.03 -7.47
C LYS A 40 22.87 -19.31 -7.39
N ARG A 41 23.96 -20.08 -7.54
CA ARG A 41 25.34 -19.55 -7.51
C ARG A 41 25.66 -18.66 -8.70
N ALA A 42 25.43 -19.16 -9.92
CA ALA A 42 25.51 -18.40 -11.16
C ALA A 42 24.09 -18.06 -11.61
N LYS A 43 23.70 -16.78 -11.49
CA LYS A 43 22.40 -16.30 -11.94
C LYS A 43 22.51 -15.81 -13.38
N THR A 44 21.51 -16.15 -14.19
CA THR A 44 21.35 -15.62 -15.54
C THR A 44 20.46 -14.38 -15.53
N ASP A 45 20.37 -13.68 -16.66
CA ASP A 45 19.42 -12.56 -16.81
C ASP A 45 17.97 -13.00 -16.58
N ALA A 46 17.62 -14.22 -17.01
CA ALA A 46 16.31 -14.82 -16.75
C ALA A 46 16.06 -15.04 -15.24
N ASP A 47 17.08 -15.36 -14.45
CA ASP A 47 16.94 -15.46 -13.00
C ASP A 47 16.68 -14.10 -12.35
N PHE A 48 17.31 -13.03 -12.86
CA PHE A 48 17.06 -11.67 -12.38
C PHE A 48 15.67 -11.17 -12.76
N GLU A 49 15.21 -11.46 -13.97
CA GLU A 49 13.85 -11.15 -14.41
C GLU A 49 12.81 -11.91 -13.59
N GLU A 50 13.02 -13.20 -13.32
CA GLU A 50 12.11 -13.99 -12.50
C GLU A 50 12.07 -13.48 -11.05
N LEU A 51 13.21 -13.09 -10.48
CA LEU A 51 13.23 -12.44 -9.16
C LEU A 51 12.45 -11.13 -9.15
N ALA A 52 12.60 -10.31 -10.19
CA ALA A 52 11.84 -9.07 -10.35
C ALA A 52 10.33 -9.34 -10.48
N ARG A 53 9.94 -10.38 -11.23
CA ARG A 53 8.55 -10.80 -11.41
C ARG A 53 7.93 -11.29 -10.11
N LEU A 54 8.60 -12.20 -9.42
CA LEU A 54 8.13 -12.74 -8.14
C LEU A 54 8.00 -11.64 -7.09
N GLU A 55 8.98 -10.73 -7.05
CA GLU A 55 8.93 -9.59 -6.16
C GLU A 55 7.78 -8.64 -6.46
N PHE A 56 7.54 -8.35 -7.74
CA PHE A 56 6.41 -7.57 -8.19
C PHE A 56 5.09 -8.20 -7.73
N LEU A 57 4.88 -9.48 -8.05
CA LEU A 57 3.66 -10.21 -7.71
C LEU A 57 3.45 -10.31 -6.19
N GLY A 58 4.54 -10.57 -5.47
CA GLY A 58 4.53 -10.63 -4.01
C GLY A 58 4.31 -9.26 -3.35
N GLY A 59 4.58 -8.17 -4.06
CA GLY A 59 4.35 -6.80 -3.58
C GLY A 59 2.92 -6.30 -3.75
N LEU A 60 2.11 -6.94 -4.60
CA LEU A 60 0.71 -6.55 -4.83
C LEU A 60 -0.14 -6.77 -3.57
N TYR A 61 -1.05 -5.84 -3.33
CA TYR A 61 -2.16 -6.02 -2.41
C TYR A 61 -3.32 -6.66 -3.17
N LEU A 62 -3.70 -7.88 -2.77
CA LEU A 62 -4.70 -8.68 -3.47
C LEU A 62 -5.75 -9.18 -2.48
N ASP A 63 -7.01 -9.10 -2.87
CA ASP A 63 -8.13 -9.75 -2.20
C ASP A 63 -9.00 -10.43 -3.25
N ASN A 64 -9.13 -11.76 -3.17
CA ASN A 64 -9.84 -12.58 -4.18
C ASN A 64 -9.41 -12.30 -5.64
N GLY A 65 -8.14 -11.97 -5.86
CA GLY A 65 -7.57 -11.62 -7.17
C GLY A 65 -7.71 -10.15 -7.57
N GLU A 66 -8.51 -9.38 -6.84
CA GLU A 66 -8.66 -7.94 -7.06
C GLU A 66 -7.57 -7.12 -6.39
N ARG A 67 -7.16 -6.02 -7.04
CA ARG A 67 -6.15 -5.11 -6.51
C ARG A 67 -6.82 -4.17 -5.52
N VAL A 68 -6.37 -4.21 -4.27
CA VAL A 68 -7.02 -3.50 -3.17
C VAL A 68 -6.02 -2.68 -2.35
N ILE A 69 -6.51 -1.74 -1.57
CA ILE A 69 -5.77 -1.10 -0.48
C ILE A 69 -6.25 -1.77 0.81
N PRO A 70 -5.39 -2.53 1.50
CA PRO A 70 -5.74 -3.12 2.77
C PRO A 70 -6.03 -2.02 3.80
N GLY A 71 -7.05 -2.22 4.63
CA GLY A 71 -7.46 -1.22 5.61
C GLY A 71 -6.37 -0.90 6.64
N GLU A 72 -5.49 -1.86 6.96
CA GLU A 72 -4.29 -1.63 7.78
C GLU A 72 -3.34 -0.57 7.20
N VAL A 73 -3.27 -0.43 5.88
CA VAL A 73 -2.48 0.62 5.20
C VAL A 73 -3.13 1.99 5.41
N ILE A 74 -4.46 2.05 5.37
CA ILE A 74 -5.23 3.27 5.66
C ILE A 74 -5.07 3.64 7.14
N GLU A 75 -5.28 2.70 8.05
CA GLU A 75 -5.18 2.89 9.49
C GLU A 75 -3.79 3.41 9.90
N ALA A 76 -2.73 2.79 9.37
CA ALA A 76 -1.37 3.25 9.62
C ALA A 76 -1.14 4.69 9.15
N ALA A 77 -1.68 5.09 8.00
CA ALA A 77 -1.57 6.46 7.50
C ALA A 77 -2.36 7.46 8.37
N LEU A 78 -3.55 7.08 8.84
CA LEU A 78 -4.37 7.92 9.71
C LEU A 78 -3.75 8.10 11.09
N VAL A 79 -3.15 7.06 11.67
CA VAL A 79 -2.43 7.17 12.95
C VAL A 79 -1.21 8.10 12.81
N GLU A 80 -0.44 8.00 11.72
CA GLU A 80 0.67 8.93 11.46
C GLU A 80 0.19 10.37 11.23
N ALA A 81 -0.96 10.56 10.57
CA ALA A 81 -1.56 11.88 10.42
C ALA A 81 -2.01 12.44 11.77
N ALA A 82 -2.65 11.64 12.60
CA ALA A 82 -3.13 12.02 13.94
C ALA A 82 -1.99 12.43 14.88
N LYS A 83 -0.79 11.87 14.73
CA LYS A 83 0.40 12.31 15.49
C LYS A 83 0.72 13.79 15.25
N LYS A 84 0.50 14.31 14.03
CA LYS A 84 0.68 15.74 13.72
C LYS A 84 -0.34 16.63 14.43
N MET A 85 -1.47 16.06 14.80
CA MET A 85 -2.55 16.71 15.56
C MET A 85 -2.46 16.42 17.07
N ARG A 86 -1.36 15.81 17.55
CA ARG A 86 -1.18 15.35 18.94
C ARG A 86 -2.26 14.37 19.43
N LYS A 87 -2.90 13.64 18.49
CA LYS A 87 -3.95 12.64 18.75
C LYS A 87 -3.55 11.21 18.40
N GLY A 88 -2.25 10.93 18.28
CA GLY A 88 -1.76 9.63 17.81
C GLY A 88 -2.23 8.43 18.67
N GLN A 89 -2.30 8.59 20.00
CA GLN A 89 -2.76 7.52 20.88
C GLN A 89 -4.27 7.31 20.81
N GLN A 90 -5.04 8.41 20.76
CA GLN A 90 -6.50 8.35 20.59
C GLN A 90 -6.87 7.72 19.24
N ALA A 91 -6.14 8.08 18.18
CA ALA A 91 -6.33 7.48 16.86
C ALA A 91 -6.01 5.99 16.86
N LYS A 92 -4.90 5.57 17.48
CA LYS A 92 -4.54 4.15 17.61
C LYS A 92 -5.58 3.35 18.39
N ALA A 93 -6.24 3.96 19.37
CA ALA A 93 -7.27 3.31 20.17
C ALA A 93 -8.67 3.37 19.54
N GLY A 94 -8.92 4.39 18.71
CA GLY A 94 -10.27 4.77 18.28
C GLY A 94 -10.56 4.61 16.80
N ILE A 95 -9.56 4.46 15.92
CA ILE A 95 -9.75 4.27 14.48
C ILE A 95 -9.73 2.77 14.15
N ILE A 96 -10.62 2.37 13.26
CA ILE A 96 -10.57 1.06 12.62
C ILE A 96 -10.82 1.20 11.12
N SER A 97 -9.94 0.60 10.32
CA SER A 97 -10.19 0.39 8.89
C SER A 97 -9.87 -1.07 8.56
N SER A 98 -10.89 -1.92 8.57
CA SER A 98 -10.75 -3.38 8.42
C SER A 98 -11.18 -3.90 7.05
N GLY A 99 -11.51 -3.01 6.10
CA GLY A 99 -11.91 -3.38 4.75
C GLY A 99 -10.73 -3.56 3.80
N ASN A 100 -11.00 -4.18 2.65
CA ASN A 100 -10.13 -4.13 1.48
C ASN A 100 -10.79 -3.22 0.44
N PHE A 101 -10.11 -2.15 0.06
CA PHE A 101 -10.71 -1.11 -0.79
C PHE A 101 -10.19 -1.24 -2.22
N PRO A 102 -11.03 -1.53 -3.22
CA PRO A 102 -10.57 -1.66 -4.60
C PRO A 102 -9.76 -0.44 -5.05
N ILE A 103 -8.66 -0.72 -5.74
CA ILE A 103 -7.89 0.31 -6.45
C ILE A 103 -8.56 0.49 -7.80
N GLU A 104 -9.07 1.69 -8.05
CA GLU A 104 -9.56 2.09 -9.35
C GLU A 104 -8.41 2.68 -10.16
N TYR A 105 -8.15 2.10 -11.32
CA TYR A 105 -7.11 2.51 -12.25
C TYR A 105 -7.48 2.03 -13.66
N GLU A 106 -6.88 2.65 -14.67
CA GLU A 106 -6.96 2.19 -16.06
C GLU A 106 -5.83 1.22 -16.38
N GLY A 107 -6.17 0.07 -16.95
CA GLY A 107 -5.20 -0.92 -17.40
C GLY A 107 -5.59 -2.36 -17.06
N PRO A 108 -4.61 -3.28 -17.09
CA PRO A 108 -4.86 -4.71 -16.96
C PRO A 108 -5.44 -5.12 -15.60
N ARG A 109 -6.21 -6.21 -15.58
CA ARG A 109 -6.96 -6.66 -14.40
C ARG A 109 -6.42 -7.93 -13.78
N THR A 110 -5.43 -8.60 -14.37
CA THR A 110 -4.77 -9.73 -13.71
C THR A 110 -3.34 -9.36 -13.29
N ALA A 111 -2.83 -10.04 -12.26
CA ALA A 111 -1.48 -9.80 -11.76
C ALA A 111 -0.39 -10.07 -12.82
N ASN A 112 -0.60 -11.07 -13.68
CA ASN A 112 0.32 -11.40 -14.76
C ASN A 112 0.31 -10.39 -15.90
N GLU A 113 -0.86 -9.88 -16.29
CA GLU A 113 -0.93 -8.81 -17.30
C GLU A 113 -0.37 -7.50 -16.76
N LEU A 114 -0.58 -7.20 -15.47
CA LEU A 114 0.07 -6.06 -14.80
C LEU A 114 1.59 -6.19 -14.81
N TRP A 115 2.12 -7.40 -14.65
CA TRP A 115 3.56 -7.64 -14.82
C TRP A 115 4.01 -7.37 -16.26
N ALA A 116 3.25 -7.83 -17.25
CA ALA A 116 3.60 -7.64 -18.67
C ALA A 116 3.62 -6.16 -19.09
N ASP A 117 2.86 -5.31 -18.41
CA ASP A 117 2.80 -3.87 -18.68
C ASP A 117 3.79 -3.07 -17.83
N GLU A 118 4.85 -2.57 -18.47
CA GLU A 118 5.91 -1.78 -17.83
C GLU A 118 5.44 -0.55 -17.07
N ARG A 119 4.29 0.02 -17.44
CA ARG A 119 3.77 1.22 -16.78
C ARG A 119 3.49 0.99 -15.30
N PHE A 120 3.21 -0.27 -14.92
CA PHE A 120 2.94 -0.69 -13.55
C PHE A 120 4.18 -1.15 -12.78
N ARG A 121 5.35 -1.21 -13.43
CA ARG A 121 6.61 -1.63 -12.81
C ARG A 121 7.40 -0.41 -12.34
N LEU A 122 7.80 -0.41 -11.08
CA LEU A 122 8.79 0.52 -10.55
C LEU A 122 10.05 -0.27 -10.18
N VAL A 123 11.10 -0.08 -10.97
CA VAL A 123 12.42 -0.66 -10.71
C VAL A 123 13.31 0.40 -10.10
N ALA A 124 13.84 0.14 -8.90
CA ALA A 124 14.74 1.06 -8.25
C ALA A 124 15.77 0.38 -7.36
N GLY A 125 16.96 0.98 -7.29
CA GLY A 125 18.03 0.48 -6.44
C GLY A 125 17.86 0.91 -4.99
N LEU A 126 17.78 -0.05 -4.09
CA LEU A 126 17.81 0.16 -2.65
C LEU A 126 19.18 -0.23 -2.07
N LYS A 127 19.68 0.58 -1.14
CA LYS A 127 20.89 0.24 -0.40
C LYS A 127 20.55 -0.77 0.70
N VAL A 128 21.09 -1.97 0.59
CA VAL A 128 21.01 -3.01 1.62
C VAL A 128 22.42 -3.23 2.15
N GLN A 129 22.67 -2.76 3.38
CA GLN A 129 24.01 -2.70 3.97
C GLN A 129 24.98 -1.91 3.07
N ARG A 130 25.95 -2.60 2.45
CA ARG A 130 26.94 -2.00 1.53
C ARG A 130 26.55 -2.12 0.06
N ASN A 131 25.60 -3.00 -0.28
CA ASN A 131 25.26 -3.34 -1.66
C ASN A 131 24.03 -2.56 -2.13
N LYS A 132 23.99 -2.22 -3.43
CA LYS A 132 22.80 -1.69 -4.09
C LYS A 132 22.06 -2.85 -4.77
N VAL A 133 20.84 -3.12 -4.33
CA VAL A 133 20.00 -4.19 -4.87
C VAL A 133 18.86 -3.54 -5.64
N MET A 134 18.67 -3.90 -6.90
CA MET A 134 17.52 -3.48 -7.68
C MET A 134 16.29 -4.21 -7.17
N ARG A 135 15.24 -3.47 -6.84
CA ARG A 135 13.96 -3.98 -6.38
C ARG A 135 12.88 -3.57 -7.37
N THR A 136 11.93 -4.46 -7.60
CA THR A 136 10.80 -4.20 -8.49
C THR A 136 9.51 -4.17 -7.67
N ARG A 137 8.77 -3.07 -7.75
CA ARG A 137 7.53 -2.86 -7.00
C ARG A 137 6.38 -2.56 -7.96
N PRO A 138 5.15 -3.03 -7.66
CA PRO A 138 3.97 -2.54 -8.36
C PRO A 138 3.71 -1.08 -8.05
N ILE A 139 3.36 -0.30 -9.08
CA ILE A 139 2.97 1.10 -8.96
C ILE A 139 1.70 1.38 -9.76
N PHE A 140 0.72 2.04 -9.13
CA PHE A 140 -0.45 2.60 -9.80
C PHE A 140 -0.27 4.10 -9.94
N ARG A 141 0.02 4.59 -11.15
CA ARG A 141 0.42 5.99 -11.37
C ARG A 141 -0.75 6.96 -11.22
N ALA A 142 -1.90 6.60 -11.79
CA ALA A 142 -3.19 7.23 -11.56
C ALA A 142 -4.08 6.22 -10.86
N TRP A 143 -4.65 6.60 -9.72
CA TRP A 143 -5.45 5.69 -8.91
C TRP A 143 -6.50 6.46 -8.12
N ALA A 144 -7.58 5.78 -7.79
CA ALA A 144 -8.57 6.23 -6.84
C ALA A 144 -9.09 5.06 -6.00
N SER A 145 -9.77 5.35 -4.90
CA SER A 145 -10.41 4.33 -4.08
C SER A 145 -11.49 4.95 -3.21
N GLU A 146 -12.62 4.26 -3.02
CA GLU A 146 -13.57 4.59 -1.95
C GLU A 146 -13.21 3.77 -0.71
N ILE A 147 -12.94 4.46 0.40
CA ILE A 147 -12.60 3.85 1.68
C ILE A 147 -13.68 4.09 2.72
N SER A 148 -13.73 3.22 3.72
CA SER A 148 -14.54 3.40 4.92
C SER A 148 -13.62 3.44 6.15
N VAL A 149 -13.84 4.44 6.99
CA VAL A 149 -13.12 4.61 8.27
C VAL A 149 -14.14 4.54 9.40
N GLY A 150 -13.96 3.56 10.27
CA GLY A 150 -14.68 3.47 11.53
C GLY A 150 -13.95 4.28 12.60
N PHE A 151 -14.70 4.94 13.48
CA PHE A 151 -14.12 5.61 14.64
C PHE A 151 -15.01 5.48 15.88
N MET A 152 -14.39 5.56 17.06
CA MET A 152 -15.08 5.55 18.35
C MET A 152 -15.41 6.99 18.78
N PRO A 153 -16.70 7.36 18.93
CA PRO A 153 -17.11 8.73 19.29
C PRO A 153 -16.54 9.24 20.62
N GLY A 154 -16.26 8.34 21.57
CA GLY A 154 -15.62 8.68 22.85
C GLY A 154 -14.12 9.00 22.77
N GLN A 155 -13.48 8.76 21.63
CA GLN A 155 -12.05 9.01 21.40
C GLN A 155 -11.84 10.10 20.34
N LEU A 156 -12.65 10.05 19.27
CA LEU A 156 -12.56 10.92 18.11
C LEU A 156 -13.96 11.33 17.66
N ASN A 157 -14.08 12.54 17.13
CA ASN A 157 -15.29 12.96 16.42
C ASN A 157 -15.09 12.94 14.89
N ARG A 158 -16.19 13.07 14.15
CA ARG A 158 -16.17 13.04 12.68
C ARG A 158 -15.23 14.07 12.07
N SER A 159 -15.25 15.31 12.54
CA SER A 159 -14.40 16.39 12.01
C SER A 159 -12.91 16.07 12.14
N GLU A 160 -12.51 15.49 13.27
CA GLU A 160 -11.14 15.06 13.52
C GLU A 160 -10.73 13.94 12.57
N VAL A 161 -11.61 12.96 12.32
CA VAL A 161 -11.34 11.88 11.37
C VAL A 161 -11.20 12.43 9.95
N GLU A 162 -12.08 13.34 9.53
CA GLU A 162 -11.98 13.96 8.21
C GLU A 162 -10.67 14.75 8.05
N GLU A 163 -10.24 15.47 9.07
CA GLU A 163 -8.96 16.18 9.08
C GLU A 163 -7.76 15.23 9.04
N MET A 164 -7.83 14.11 9.76
CA MET A 164 -6.80 13.05 9.70
C MET A 164 -6.70 12.45 8.30
N VAL A 165 -7.82 12.17 7.62
CA VAL A 165 -7.82 11.65 6.24
C VAL A 165 -7.23 12.68 5.28
N ARG A 166 -7.61 13.95 5.40
CA ARG A 166 -7.03 15.05 4.59
C ARG A 166 -5.52 15.16 4.83
N THR A 167 -5.08 15.15 6.08
CA THR A 167 -3.65 15.23 6.46
C THR A 167 -2.88 13.99 6.02
N ALA A 168 -3.48 12.80 6.07
CA ALA A 168 -2.89 11.58 5.56
C ALA A 168 -2.59 11.74 4.06
N GLY A 169 -3.54 12.25 3.27
CA GLY A 169 -3.34 12.52 1.85
C GLY A 169 -2.28 13.58 1.55
N THR A 170 -2.34 14.73 2.26
CA THR A 170 -1.53 15.92 1.97
C THR A 170 -0.18 15.97 2.66
N VAL A 171 0.10 15.11 3.64
CA VAL A 171 1.41 15.09 4.34
C VAL A 171 2.04 13.69 4.50
N VAL A 172 1.24 12.62 4.60
CA VAL A 172 1.76 11.29 4.96
C VAL A 172 1.91 10.37 3.74
N GLY A 173 0.84 10.19 2.98
CA GLY A 173 0.69 9.17 1.94
C GLY A 173 0.34 7.78 2.49
N ILE A 174 0.03 6.87 1.58
CA ILE A 174 -0.19 5.43 1.82
C ILE A 174 0.77 4.57 0.99
N GLY A 175 0.91 3.29 1.32
CA GLY A 175 1.83 2.37 0.63
C GLY A 175 3.30 2.63 0.99
N ASP A 176 4.19 2.37 0.02
CA ASP A 176 5.65 2.45 0.21
C ASP A 176 6.25 3.82 -0.19
N TRP A 177 7.47 4.08 0.26
CA TRP A 177 8.24 5.31 -0.02
C TRP A 177 7.48 6.59 0.30
N ARG A 178 6.70 6.54 1.38
CA ARG A 178 6.09 7.70 2.00
C ARG A 178 7.18 8.64 2.53
N PRO A 179 7.02 9.97 2.38
CA PRO A 179 5.84 10.65 1.89
C PRO A 179 5.90 11.01 0.39
N LYS A 180 6.83 10.46 -0.40
CA LYS A 180 6.97 10.82 -1.82
C LYS A 180 5.86 10.24 -2.69
N PHE A 181 5.42 9.03 -2.38
CA PHE A 181 4.37 8.31 -3.10
C PHE A 181 3.12 8.11 -2.23
N GLY A 182 2.03 7.70 -2.87
CA GLY A 182 0.74 7.41 -2.25
C GLY A 182 0.03 8.62 -1.64
N ARG A 183 0.39 9.85 -2.03
CA ARG A 183 -0.37 11.06 -1.70
C ARG A 183 -1.69 11.10 -2.46
N PHE A 184 -2.71 11.66 -1.84
CA PHE A 184 -4.06 11.73 -2.38
C PHE A 184 -4.80 12.99 -1.90
N MET A 185 -5.84 13.37 -2.64
CA MET A 185 -6.91 14.24 -2.18
C MET A 185 -8.02 13.38 -1.60
N ALA A 186 -8.67 13.86 -0.54
CA ALA A 186 -9.75 13.17 0.13
C ALA A 186 -11.03 14.01 0.14
N GLN A 187 -12.15 13.38 -0.18
CA GLN A 187 -13.48 13.99 -0.15
C GLN A 187 -14.42 13.04 0.61
N ALA A 188 -15.20 13.56 1.56
CA ALA A 188 -16.24 12.78 2.22
C ALA A 188 -17.37 12.46 1.23
N VAL A 189 -17.93 11.25 1.31
CA VAL A 189 -19.03 10.77 0.46
C VAL A 189 -20.11 10.06 1.28
#